data_AF-A0A815TCV1-F1
#
_entry.id   AF-A0A815TCV1-F1
#
_cell.length_a   1.000
_cell.length_b   1.000
_cell.length_c   1.000
_cell.angle_alpha   90.00
_cell.angle_beta   90.00
_cell.angle_gamma   90.00
#
_symmetry.space_group_name_H-M   'P 1'
#
loop_
_entity.id
_entity.type
_entity.pdbx_description
1 polymer ?
#
loop_
_entity_poly.entity_id
_entity_poly.type
_entity_poly.pdbx_seq_one_letter_code
_entity_poly.pdbx_strand_id
1 'polypeptide(L)'
;TIGQCFIIFFITGGLTLFARAIPELAEMLSNKKKYAGNYRLENGKKFVLVCGHITFTSMENFLKDFLHEDRVSSDSFYDADVLIVDKKHTVDFEFQALLKRHFTRVKYFDATVMDPVDLERVKLKRSAAVLILANKDAIDPDGEDASNIMRVISIKNYHSEAKIIVQLLQYHNKMHLMNIPAWNNNTDEAVCIAELKLGLIAESCLNPGFSTMIANIFAMRSDTESSPSRFIWLQEYLRGASLEMYTETLSNYFVHDLKNFSEAARFCLVELDILLFAIEVCEENGQRRLAINPDRTSKYYRIAKRTRGFFLAGSSEEAS
;
A
#
# COMPACT_ATOMS: atom_id res chain seq x y z
N THR A 1 -23.17 40.25 -60.22
CA THR A 1 -22.32 41.08 -59.35
C THR A 1 -22.69 40.95 -57.88
N ILE A 2 -23.93 41.29 -57.47
CA ILE A 2 -24.36 41.23 -56.04
C ILE A 2 -24.20 39.83 -55.42
N GLY A 3 -24.60 38.76 -56.13
CA GLY A 3 -24.43 37.39 -55.64
C GLY A 3 -22.97 36.96 -55.47
N GLN A 4 -22.06 37.46 -56.31
CA GLN A 4 -20.62 37.17 -56.19
C GLN A 4 -20.01 37.87 -54.97
N CYS A 5 -20.42 39.11 -54.69
CA CYS A 5 -20.01 39.81 -53.47
C CYS A 5 -20.53 39.10 -52.21
N PHE A 6 -21.79 38.64 -52.21
CA PHE A 6 -22.36 37.87 -51.09
C PHE A 6 -21.56 36.57 -50.83
N ILE A 7 -21.21 35.84 -51.90
CA ILE A 7 -20.42 34.61 -51.78
C ILE A 7 -19.04 34.89 -51.16
N ILE A 8 -18.36 35.95 -51.58
CA ILE A 8 -17.04 36.31 -51.03
C ILE A 8 -17.14 36.64 -49.53
N PHE A 9 -18.14 37.45 -49.12
CA PHE A 9 -18.37 37.76 -47.71
C PHE A 9 -18.78 36.53 -46.89
N PHE A 10 -19.62 35.66 -47.44
CA PHE A 10 -20.07 34.45 -46.76
C PHE A 10 -18.93 33.44 -46.57
N ILE A 11 -18.08 33.24 -47.58
CA ILE A 11 -16.93 32.34 -47.49
C ILE A 11 -15.90 32.87 -46.48
N THR A 12 -15.55 34.15 -46.55
CA THR A 12 -14.58 34.76 -45.63
C THR A 12 -15.10 34.80 -44.18
N GLY A 13 -16.36 35.15 -43.98
CA GLY A 13 -17.03 35.09 -42.67
C GLY A 13 -17.17 33.65 -42.15
N GLY A 14 -17.52 32.71 -43.01
CA GLY A 14 -17.63 31.29 -42.69
C GLY A 14 -16.28 30.68 -42.28
N LEU A 15 -15.20 30.97 -43.02
CA LEU A 15 -13.85 30.52 -42.70
C LEU A 15 -13.34 31.08 -41.37
N THR A 16 -13.59 32.36 -41.10
CA THR A 16 -13.18 32.99 -39.82
C THR A 16 -13.97 32.45 -38.64
N LEU A 17 -15.28 32.21 -38.80
CA LEU A 17 -16.10 31.57 -37.78
C LEU A 17 -15.66 30.12 -37.53
N PHE A 18 -15.45 29.34 -38.61
CA PHE A 18 -15.03 27.95 -38.54
C PHE A 18 -13.65 27.79 -37.89
N ALA A 19 -12.69 28.64 -38.25
CA ALA A 19 -11.35 28.64 -37.67
C ALA A 19 -11.33 28.98 -36.16
N ARG A 20 -12.36 29.65 -35.64
CA ARG A 20 -12.50 29.92 -34.19
C ARG A 20 -13.34 28.88 -33.47
N ALA A 21 -14.49 28.52 -34.05
CA ALA A 21 -15.45 27.63 -33.42
C ALA A 21 -14.95 26.18 -33.33
N ILE A 22 -14.17 25.69 -34.31
CA ILE A 22 -13.66 24.32 -34.25
C ILE A 22 -12.65 24.11 -33.12
N PRO A 23 -11.61 24.94 -32.96
CA PRO A 23 -10.68 24.79 -31.84
C PRO A 23 -11.38 24.86 -30.48
N GLU A 24 -12.34 25.78 -30.33
CA GLU A 24 -13.10 25.95 -29.08
C GLU A 24 -14.00 24.74 -28.78
N LEU A 25 -14.72 24.22 -29.78
CA LEU A 25 -15.52 23.00 -29.63
C LEU A 25 -14.65 21.77 -29.39
N ALA A 26 -13.52 21.66 -30.08
CA ALA A 26 -12.56 20.58 -29.88
C ALA A 26 -11.98 20.63 -28.46
N GLU A 27 -11.65 21.82 -27.96
CA GLU A 27 -11.18 22.03 -26.59
C GLU A 27 -12.27 21.67 -25.57
N MET A 28 -13.52 22.09 -25.77
CA MET A 28 -14.63 21.73 -24.87
C MET A 28 -14.95 20.23 -24.86
N LEU A 29 -14.90 19.57 -26.02
CA LEU A 29 -15.11 18.12 -26.12
C LEU A 29 -13.93 17.32 -25.54
N SER A 30 -12.71 17.81 -25.73
CA SER A 30 -11.49 17.26 -25.15
C SER A 30 -11.43 17.47 -23.62
N ASN A 31 -11.94 18.60 -23.12
CA ASN A 31 -11.99 18.95 -21.71
C ASN A 31 -13.07 18.21 -20.90
N LYS A 32 -13.76 17.22 -21.47
CA LYS A 32 -14.52 16.25 -20.66
C LYS A 32 -13.52 15.48 -19.80
N LYS A 33 -13.33 15.94 -18.56
CA LYS A 33 -12.47 15.29 -17.57
C LYS A 33 -12.99 13.88 -17.26
N LYS A 34 -12.47 12.89 -17.97
CA LYS A 34 -12.81 11.46 -17.87
C LYS A 34 -12.77 10.93 -16.42
N TYR A 35 -11.96 11.54 -15.57
CA TYR A 35 -11.70 11.12 -14.18
C TYR A 35 -12.17 12.14 -13.12
N ALA A 36 -13.05 13.09 -13.47
CA ALA A 36 -13.56 14.11 -12.55
C ALA A 36 -14.79 13.70 -11.72
N GLY A 37 -15.24 12.44 -11.82
CA GLY A 37 -16.43 11.96 -11.11
C GLY A 37 -16.30 11.92 -9.58
N ASN A 38 -17.39 11.57 -8.90
CA ASN A 38 -17.42 11.30 -7.47
C ASN A 38 -17.31 9.81 -7.18
N TYR A 39 -16.59 9.43 -6.11
CA TYR A 39 -16.58 8.04 -5.68
C TYR A 39 -17.92 7.65 -5.08
N ARG A 40 -18.46 6.52 -5.56
CA ARG A 40 -19.69 5.92 -5.06
C ARG A 40 -19.29 4.68 -4.27
N LEU A 41 -19.31 4.82 -2.95
CA LEU A 41 -19.00 3.74 -2.04
C LEU A 41 -20.21 2.82 -1.87
N GLU A 42 -20.02 1.55 -2.21
CA GLU A 42 -20.99 0.49 -1.97
C GLU A 42 -21.09 0.19 -0.46
N ASN A 43 -22.28 -0.20 0.01
CA ASN A 43 -22.51 -0.46 1.43
C ASN A 43 -21.64 -1.64 1.91
N GLY A 44 -20.92 -1.44 3.01
CA GLY A 44 -20.06 -2.46 3.61
C GLY A 44 -18.69 -2.65 2.94
N LYS A 45 -18.51 -2.14 1.71
CA LYS A 45 -17.23 -2.24 1.00
C LYS A 45 -16.19 -1.32 1.64
N LYS A 46 -14.96 -1.81 1.79
CA LYS A 46 -13.82 -0.99 2.23
C LYS A 46 -13.02 -0.52 1.02
N PHE A 47 -12.27 0.53 1.20
CA PHE A 47 -11.32 1.00 0.19
C PHE A 47 -10.13 1.68 0.83
N VAL A 48 -9.00 1.65 0.12
CA VAL A 48 -7.80 2.40 0.44
C VAL A 48 -7.59 3.49 -0.59
N LEU A 49 -7.07 4.62 -0.16
CA LEU A 49 -6.68 5.72 -1.04
C LEU A 49 -5.17 5.69 -1.26
N VAL A 50 -4.71 5.79 -2.50
CA VAL A 50 -3.29 5.84 -2.87
C VAL A 50 -3.00 7.14 -3.59
N CYS A 51 -2.01 7.89 -3.11
CA CYS A 51 -1.57 9.17 -3.69
C CYS A 51 -0.04 9.33 -3.57
N GLY A 52 0.49 10.49 -3.96
CA GLY A 52 1.93 10.77 -3.96
C GLY A 52 2.54 10.55 -5.34
N HIS A 53 3.63 9.79 -5.42
CA HIS A 53 4.28 9.47 -6.69
C HIS A 53 3.59 8.32 -7.43
N ILE A 54 2.61 8.68 -8.27
CA ILE A 54 1.83 7.73 -9.06
C ILE A 54 2.43 7.63 -10.48
N THR A 55 2.92 6.45 -10.85
CA THR A 55 3.38 6.11 -12.20
C THR A 55 2.89 4.71 -12.57
N PHE A 56 3.02 4.31 -13.84
CA PHE A 56 2.72 2.93 -14.25
C PHE A 56 3.49 1.93 -13.40
N THR A 57 4.81 2.11 -13.27
CA THR A 57 5.66 1.20 -12.51
C THR A 57 5.33 1.19 -11.01
N SER A 58 5.09 2.35 -10.39
CA SER A 58 4.77 2.37 -8.95
C SER A 58 3.42 1.69 -8.67
N MET A 59 2.44 1.89 -9.55
CA MET A 59 1.13 1.29 -9.38
C MET A 59 1.08 -0.18 -9.78
N GLU A 60 1.79 -0.61 -10.81
CA GLU A 60 1.85 -2.03 -11.17
C GLU A 60 2.43 -2.87 -10.03
N ASN A 61 3.57 -2.42 -9.46
CA ASN A 61 4.18 -3.09 -8.31
C ASN A 61 3.23 -3.10 -7.10
N PHE A 62 2.61 -1.95 -6.77
CA PHE A 62 1.67 -1.89 -5.66
C PHE A 62 0.45 -2.80 -5.86
N LEU A 63 -0.18 -2.76 -7.04
CA LEU A 63 -1.38 -3.54 -7.31
C LEU A 63 -1.10 -5.04 -7.39
N LYS A 64 0.09 -5.44 -7.85
CA LYS A 64 0.52 -6.85 -7.87
C LYS A 64 0.51 -7.45 -6.46
N ASP A 65 1.05 -6.72 -5.48
CA ASP A 65 1.15 -7.20 -4.10
C ASP A 65 -0.15 -6.95 -3.31
N PHE A 66 -0.88 -5.86 -3.60
CA PHE A 66 -2.10 -5.52 -2.87
C PHE A 66 -3.32 -6.33 -3.33
N LEU A 67 -3.43 -6.65 -4.62
CA LEU A 67 -4.55 -7.41 -5.20
C LEU A 67 -4.20 -8.88 -5.45
N HIS A 68 -3.12 -9.38 -4.84
CA HIS A 68 -2.65 -10.74 -5.04
C HIS A 68 -3.71 -11.78 -4.65
N GLU A 69 -3.80 -12.87 -5.42
CA GLU A 69 -4.82 -13.91 -5.24
C GLU A 69 -4.62 -14.72 -3.94
N ASP A 70 -3.37 -14.86 -3.49
CA ASP A 70 -3.01 -15.58 -2.25
C ASP A 70 -3.45 -14.82 -0.97
N ARG A 71 -4.00 -13.61 -1.09
CA ARG A 71 -4.66 -12.95 0.04
C ARG A 71 -5.93 -13.70 0.38
N VAL A 72 -6.07 -14.12 1.64
CA VAL A 72 -7.24 -14.91 2.08
C VAL A 72 -8.46 -14.00 2.28
N SER A 73 -9.65 -14.55 2.06
CA SER A 73 -10.94 -13.88 2.32
C SER A 73 -11.14 -13.39 3.77
N SER A 74 -10.36 -13.91 4.71
CA SER A 74 -10.30 -13.46 6.11
C SER A 74 -9.51 -12.16 6.29
N ASP A 75 -8.62 -11.80 5.33
CA ASP A 75 -8.00 -10.48 5.31
C ASP A 75 -9.12 -9.45 5.15
N SER A 76 -9.15 -8.53 6.12
CA SER A 76 -10.13 -7.47 6.18
C SER A 76 -10.11 -6.55 4.94
N PHE A 77 -9.07 -6.64 4.10
CA PHE A 77 -8.86 -5.92 2.85
C PHE A 77 -8.96 -6.77 1.59
N TYR A 78 -9.28 -8.07 1.68
CA TYR A 78 -9.37 -8.97 0.52
C TYR A 78 -10.23 -8.42 -0.63
N ASP A 79 -11.40 -7.84 -0.31
CA ASP A 79 -12.31 -7.21 -1.27
C ASP A 79 -12.26 -5.67 -1.24
N ALA A 80 -11.18 -5.09 -0.72
CA ALA A 80 -11.04 -3.64 -0.69
C ALA A 80 -10.80 -3.08 -2.10
N ASP A 81 -11.44 -1.95 -2.40
CA ASP A 81 -11.13 -1.15 -3.59
C ASP A 81 -9.84 -0.33 -3.38
N VAL A 82 -9.13 -0.06 -4.47
CA VAL A 82 -7.99 0.86 -4.52
C VAL A 82 -8.40 2.12 -5.26
N LEU A 83 -8.39 3.25 -4.56
CA LEU A 83 -8.66 4.57 -5.12
C LEU A 83 -7.36 5.32 -5.35
N ILE A 84 -6.98 5.49 -6.61
CA ILE A 84 -5.80 6.26 -7.00
C ILE A 84 -6.21 7.72 -7.16
N VAL A 85 -5.55 8.59 -6.40
CA VAL A 85 -5.77 10.04 -6.39
C VAL A 85 -4.48 10.72 -6.84
N ASP A 86 -4.53 11.28 -8.04
CA ASP A 86 -3.39 11.95 -8.66
C ASP A 86 -3.89 13.02 -9.62
N LYS A 87 -3.17 14.14 -9.67
CA LYS A 87 -3.53 15.27 -10.53
C LYS A 87 -2.58 15.32 -11.71
N LYS A 88 -3.00 14.72 -12.82
CA LYS A 88 -2.25 14.70 -14.07
C LYS A 88 -3.05 15.28 -15.22
N HIS A 89 -2.37 16.09 -16.04
CA HIS A 89 -2.94 16.61 -17.28
C HIS A 89 -3.33 15.49 -18.25
N THR A 90 -2.55 14.42 -18.33
CA THR A 90 -2.83 13.26 -19.18
C THR A 90 -2.39 11.97 -18.50
N VAL A 91 -3.19 10.93 -18.65
CA VAL A 91 -2.85 9.55 -18.25
C VAL A 91 -2.38 8.81 -19.50
N ASP A 92 -1.16 8.28 -19.47
CA ASP A 92 -0.58 7.55 -20.59
C ASP A 92 -1.35 6.25 -20.92
N PHE A 93 -1.12 5.67 -22.10
CA PHE A 93 -1.87 4.50 -22.55
C PHE A 93 -1.59 3.25 -21.72
N GLU A 94 -0.37 3.10 -21.20
CA GLU A 94 0.04 1.96 -20.37
C GLU A 94 -0.69 1.98 -19.03
N PHE A 95 -0.76 3.13 -18.36
CA PHE A 95 -1.52 3.32 -17.14
C PHE A 95 -3.02 3.18 -17.39
N GLN A 96 -3.54 3.67 -18.51
CA GLN A 96 -4.93 3.41 -18.88
C GLN A 96 -5.21 1.91 -19.07
N ALA A 97 -4.28 1.15 -19.63
CA ALA A 97 -4.40 -0.30 -19.74
C ALA A 97 -4.38 -0.98 -18.37
N LEU A 98 -3.51 -0.55 -17.46
CA LEU A 98 -3.47 -1.02 -16.07
C LEU A 98 -4.80 -0.78 -15.35
N LEU A 99 -5.36 0.43 -15.46
CA LEU A 99 -6.67 0.77 -14.88
C LEU A 99 -7.80 -0.08 -15.47
N LYS A 100 -7.77 -0.37 -16.77
CA LYS A 100 -8.76 -1.24 -17.41
C LYS A 100 -8.62 -2.70 -16.97
N ARG A 101 -7.39 -3.20 -16.77
CA ARG A 101 -7.12 -4.56 -16.30
C ARG A 101 -7.77 -4.83 -14.94
N HIS A 102 -7.74 -3.85 -14.04
CA HIS A 102 -8.28 -3.96 -12.70
C HIS A 102 -9.55 -3.11 -12.47
N PHE A 103 -10.36 -2.88 -13.51
CA PHE A 103 -11.45 -1.88 -13.48
C PHE A 103 -12.52 -2.12 -12.41
N THR A 104 -12.68 -3.36 -11.93
CA THR A 104 -13.64 -3.73 -10.88
C THR A 104 -13.22 -3.19 -9.52
N ARG A 105 -11.92 -3.25 -9.20
CA ARG A 105 -11.37 -2.92 -7.88
C ARG A 105 -10.56 -1.62 -7.85
N VAL A 106 -10.07 -1.15 -8.99
CA VAL A 106 -9.21 0.04 -9.08
C VAL A 106 -9.98 1.19 -9.73
N LYS A 107 -10.03 2.34 -9.05
CA LYS A 107 -10.65 3.57 -9.55
C LYS A 107 -9.61 4.70 -9.53
N TYR A 108 -9.55 5.48 -10.61
CA TYR A 108 -8.67 6.63 -10.72
C TYR A 108 -9.46 7.94 -10.73
N PHE A 109 -9.00 8.91 -9.97
CA PHE A 109 -9.58 10.25 -9.90
C PHE A 109 -8.51 11.30 -10.21
N ASP A 110 -8.79 12.16 -11.19
CA ASP A 110 -8.00 13.38 -11.45
C ASP A 110 -8.27 14.37 -10.31
N ALA A 111 -7.53 14.24 -9.22
CA ALA A 111 -7.80 14.83 -7.92
C ALA A 111 -6.50 15.05 -7.14
N THR A 112 -6.50 15.97 -6.18
CA THR A 112 -5.38 16.16 -5.25
C THR A 112 -5.82 16.06 -3.79
N VAL A 113 -4.98 15.42 -2.97
CA VAL A 113 -5.20 15.37 -1.51
C VAL A 113 -4.95 16.70 -0.82
N MET A 114 -4.48 17.70 -1.55
CA MET A 114 -4.27 19.08 -1.05
C MET A 114 -5.55 19.93 -1.08
N ASP A 115 -6.60 19.46 -1.77
CA ASP A 115 -7.86 20.20 -1.91
C ASP A 115 -8.98 19.49 -1.13
N PRO A 116 -9.61 20.15 -0.13
CA PRO A 116 -10.68 19.54 0.65
C PRO A 116 -11.92 19.17 -0.20
N VAL A 117 -12.17 19.83 -1.33
CA VAL A 117 -13.27 19.48 -2.24
C VAL A 117 -13.00 18.12 -2.88
N ASP A 118 -11.75 17.86 -3.29
CA ASP A 118 -11.33 16.58 -3.83
C ASP A 118 -11.35 15.48 -2.75
N LEU A 119 -10.97 15.80 -1.51
CA LEU A 119 -11.05 14.86 -0.38
C LEU A 119 -12.49 14.42 -0.08
N GLU A 120 -13.47 15.32 -0.20
CA GLU A 120 -14.90 14.97 -0.07
C GLU A 120 -15.38 14.11 -1.26
N ARG A 121 -14.94 14.46 -2.47
CA ARG A 121 -15.26 13.76 -3.71
C ARG A 121 -14.83 12.29 -3.71
N VAL A 122 -13.66 12.01 -3.13
CA VAL A 122 -13.10 10.64 -2.99
C VAL A 122 -13.50 9.97 -1.67
N LYS A 123 -14.36 10.62 -0.87
CA LYS A 123 -14.90 10.10 0.40
C LYS A 123 -13.83 9.73 1.44
N LEU A 124 -12.76 10.53 1.54
CA LEU A 124 -11.59 10.29 2.42
C LEU A 124 -11.98 9.83 3.84
N LYS A 125 -12.99 10.44 4.47
CA LYS A 125 -13.46 10.11 5.83
C LYS A 125 -13.93 8.66 6.00
N ARG A 126 -14.28 7.98 4.91
CA ARG A 126 -14.72 6.57 4.90
C ARG A 126 -13.63 5.61 4.44
N SER A 127 -12.45 6.12 4.07
CA SER A 127 -11.33 5.27 3.67
C SER A 127 -10.81 4.48 4.87
N ALA A 128 -10.35 3.26 4.62
CA ALA A 128 -9.78 2.42 5.65
C ALA A 128 -8.33 2.80 5.98
N ALA A 129 -7.59 3.28 4.97
CA ALA A 129 -6.26 3.86 5.09
C ALA A 129 -5.92 4.72 3.86
N VAL A 130 -4.95 5.61 4.02
CA VAL A 130 -4.36 6.41 2.95
C VAL A 130 -2.88 6.06 2.82
N LEU A 131 -2.47 5.65 1.63
CA LEU A 131 -1.09 5.34 1.28
C LEU A 131 -0.50 6.47 0.46
N ILE A 132 0.64 7.00 0.89
CA ILE A 132 1.36 8.08 0.23
C ILE A 132 2.70 7.54 -0.25
N LEU A 133 2.83 7.35 -1.57
CA LEU A 133 4.02 6.79 -2.21
C LEU A 133 5.05 7.88 -2.49
N ALA A 134 6.33 7.57 -2.34
CA ALA A 134 7.44 8.47 -2.65
C ALA A 134 8.12 8.10 -3.96
N ASN A 135 8.63 9.11 -4.67
CA ASN A 135 9.56 8.88 -5.77
C ASN A 135 10.94 8.47 -5.24
N LYS A 136 11.26 7.18 -5.34
CA LYS A 136 12.54 6.62 -4.86
C LYS A 136 13.75 7.18 -5.60
N ASP A 137 13.54 7.68 -6.81
CA ASP A 137 14.56 8.21 -7.71
C ASP A 137 14.50 9.76 -7.78
N ALA A 138 13.94 10.41 -6.75
CA ALA A 138 13.88 11.86 -6.68
C ALA A 138 15.28 12.49 -6.69
N ILE A 139 15.46 13.53 -7.51
CA ILE A 139 16.71 14.31 -7.58
C ILE A 139 16.94 15.04 -6.25
N ASP A 140 15.86 15.54 -5.65
CA ASP A 140 15.85 16.17 -4.32
C ASP A 140 14.97 15.32 -3.37
N PRO A 141 15.58 14.38 -2.62
CA PRO A 141 14.84 13.53 -1.69
C PRO A 141 14.15 14.31 -0.56
N ASP A 142 14.75 15.40 -0.08
CA ASP A 142 14.18 16.22 0.98
C ASP A 142 12.95 17.00 0.47
N GLY A 143 12.99 17.50 -0.76
CA GLY A 143 11.84 18.12 -1.40
C GLY A 143 10.67 17.16 -1.64
N GLU A 144 10.95 15.90 -2.01
CA GLU A 144 9.94 14.85 -2.15
C GLU A 144 9.30 14.50 -0.79
N ASP A 145 10.13 14.33 0.26
CA ASP A 145 9.65 14.07 1.62
C ASP A 145 8.82 15.22 2.16
N ALA A 146 9.26 16.47 1.98
CA ALA A 146 8.51 17.65 2.36
C ALA A 146 7.14 17.68 1.67
N SER A 147 7.08 17.32 0.38
CA SER A 147 5.82 17.22 -0.37
C SER A 147 4.90 16.14 0.21
N ASN A 148 5.44 14.98 0.60
CA ASN A 148 4.67 13.92 1.24
C ASN A 148 4.18 14.31 2.65
N ILE A 149 5.02 14.97 3.45
CA ILE A 149 4.63 15.51 4.76
C ILE A 149 3.49 16.53 4.61
N MET A 150 3.53 17.40 3.59
CA MET A 150 2.44 18.33 3.31
C MET A 150 1.13 17.62 2.95
N ARG A 151 1.19 16.49 2.21
CA ARG A 151 0.02 15.65 1.95
C ARG A 151 -0.55 15.06 3.24
N VAL A 152 0.31 14.56 4.14
CA VAL A 152 -0.09 14.08 5.48
C VAL A 152 -0.83 15.18 6.25
N ILE A 153 -0.25 16.39 6.31
CA ILE A 153 -0.86 17.53 7.00
C ILE A 153 -2.25 17.86 6.42
N SER A 154 -2.38 17.90 5.09
CA SER A 154 -3.66 18.18 4.44
C SER A 154 -4.73 17.15 4.81
N ILE A 155 -4.39 15.87 4.74
CA ILE A 155 -5.30 14.77 5.08
C ILE A 155 -5.71 14.83 6.56
N LYS A 156 -4.74 14.99 7.46
CA LYS A 156 -4.99 15.05 8.91
C LYS A 156 -5.81 16.27 9.32
N ASN A 157 -5.61 17.42 8.65
CA ASN A 157 -6.42 18.60 8.85
C ASN A 157 -7.88 18.39 8.39
N TYR A 158 -8.09 17.61 7.33
CA TYR A 158 -9.45 17.26 6.86
C TYR A 158 -10.12 16.19 7.73
N HIS A 159 -9.36 15.20 8.19
CA HIS A 159 -9.82 14.11 9.04
C HIS A 159 -8.68 13.57 9.92
N SER A 160 -8.68 13.94 11.20
CA SER A 160 -7.62 13.58 12.17
C SER A 160 -7.44 12.07 12.34
N GLU A 161 -8.54 11.32 12.31
CA GLU A 161 -8.58 9.86 12.52
C GLU A 161 -8.21 9.05 11.27
N ALA A 162 -7.92 9.70 10.14
CA ALA A 162 -7.49 9.01 8.93
C ALA A 162 -6.19 8.24 9.23
N LYS A 163 -6.16 6.93 8.96
CA LYS A 163 -4.93 6.13 9.09
C LYS A 163 -4.04 6.38 7.88
N ILE A 164 -2.80 6.78 8.11
CA ILE A 164 -1.88 7.15 7.03
C ILE A 164 -0.64 6.25 7.05
N ILE A 165 -0.30 5.69 5.90
CA ILE A 165 0.98 5.02 5.66
C ILE A 165 1.74 5.86 4.63
N VAL A 166 2.83 6.50 5.05
CA VAL A 166 3.60 7.41 4.20
C VAL A 166 5.01 6.87 3.98
N GLN A 167 5.48 6.93 2.74
CA GLN A 167 6.88 6.66 2.40
C GLN A 167 7.69 7.95 2.53
N LEU A 168 8.81 7.85 3.25
CA LEU A 168 9.85 8.87 3.30
C LEU A 168 11.17 8.31 2.79
N LEU A 169 12.01 9.16 2.21
CA LEU A 169 13.31 8.83 1.68
C LEU A 169 14.38 8.99 2.77
N GLN A 170 14.34 10.08 3.52
CA GLN A 170 15.35 10.42 4.53
C GLN A 170 14.85 10.22 5.96
N TYR A 171 15.70 9.69 6.82
CA TYR A 171 15.36 9.38 8.20
C TYR A 171 15.08 10.63 9.04
N HIS A 172 15.87 11.70 8.86
CA HIS A 172 15.69 12.94 9.64
C HIS A 172 14.31 13.57 9.39
N ASN A 173 13.72 13.40 8.22
CA ASN A 173 12.40 13.96 7.90
C ASN A 173 11.26 13.31 8.69
N LYS A 174 11.46 12.11 9.25
CA LYS A 174 10.46 11.40 10.07
C LYS A 174 10.05 12.21 11.30
N MET A 175 10.95 13.03 11.85
CA MET A 175 10.66 13.89 13.01
C MET A 175 9.56 14.92 12.72
N HIS A 176 9.42 15.37 11.47
CA HIS A 176 8.40 16.35 11.10
C HIS A 176 6.99 15.75 11.20
N LEU A 177 6.83 14.45 10.94
CA LEU A 177 5.55 13.76 11.11
C LEU A 177 5.13 13.71 12.58
N MET A 178 6.08 13.45 13.49
CA MET A 178 5.81 13.39 14.93
C MET A 178 5.37 14.73 15.53
N ASN A 179 5.69 15.84 14.86
CA ASN A 179 5.28 17.18 15.27
C ASN A 179 3.86 17.54 14.81
N ILE A 180 3.22 16.72 13.97
CA ILE A 180 1.85 16.94 13.53
C ILE A 180 0.91 16.53 14.69
N PRO A 181 0.06 17.43 15.22
CA PRO A 181 -0.73 17.13 16.42
C PRO A 181 -1.71 15.95 16.27
N ALA A 182 -2.19 15.70 15.06
CA ALA A 182 -3.11 14.61 14.74
C ALA A 182 -2.39 13.32 14.27
N TRP A 183 -1.06 13.28 14.32
CA TRP A 183 -0.30 12.07 14.04
C TRP A 183 -0.40 11.10 15.23
N ASN A 184 -0.81 9.88 14.95
CA ASN A 184 -1.01 8.84 15.95
C ASN A 184 -0.09 7.66 15.68
N ASN A 185 0.96 7.51 16.50
CA ASN A 185 1.96 6.44 16.40
C ASN A 185 1.39 5.01 16.53
N ASN A 186 0.13 4.85 16.96
CA ASN A 186 -0.51 3.54 17.04
C ASN A 186 -1.23 3.13 15.74
N THR A 187 -1.48 4.08 14.83
CA THR A 187 -2.28 3.86 13.61
C THR A 187 -1.64 4.37 12.34
N ASP A 188 -0.79 5.39 12.45
CA ASP A 188 -0.08 6.00 11.34
C ASP A 188 1.35 5.45 11.28
N GLU A 189 1.81 5.15 10.07
CA GLU A 189 3.09 4.50 9.83
C GLU A 189 3.93 5.30 8.85
N ALA A 190 5.19 5.54 9.23
CA ALA A 190 6.17 6.22 8.40
C ALA A 190 7.25 5.22 7.94
N VAL A 191 7.12 4.76 6.69
CA VAL A 191 8.04 3.80 6.07
C VAL A 191 9.22 4.57 5.48
N CYS A 192 10.31 4.67 6.24
CA CYS A 192 11.54 5.31 5.76
C CYS A 192 12.38 4.35 4.92
N ILE A 193 12.60 4.69 3.65
CA ILE A 193 13.31 3.86 2.67
C ILE A 193 14.80 3.77 3.01
N ALA A 194 15.46 4.87 3.37
CA ALA A 194 16.87 4.83 3.80
C ALA A 194 17.07 3.99 5.07
N GLU A 195 16.19 4.14 6.07
CA GLU A 195 16.21 3.37 7.33
C GLU A 195 16.15 1.86 7.04
N LEU A 196 15.14 1.42 6.27
CA LEU A 196 14.98 0.01 5.93
C LEU A 196 16.13 -0.51 5.05
N LYS A 197 16.53 0.22 4.01
CA LYS A 197 17.60 -0.19 3.10
C LYS A 197 18.92 -0.37 3.84
N LEU A 198 19.33 0.62 4.63
CA LEU A 198 20.59 0.56 5.36
C LEU A 198 20.54 -0.44 6.51
N GLY A 199 19.39 -0.58 7.18
CA GLY A 199 19.17 -1.60 8.22
C GLY A 199 19.33 -3.02 7.67
N LEU A 200 18.70 -3.33 6.54
CA LEU A 200 18.84 -4.64 5.90
C LEU A 200 20.27 -4.94 5.43
N ILE A 201 21.00 -3.92 4.94
CA ILE A 201 22.41 -4.07 4.57
C ILE A 201 23.27 -4.33 5.81
N ALA A 202 23.05 -3.58 6.90
CA ALA A 202 23.77 -3.73 8.15
C ALA A 202 23.58 -5.15 8.74
N GLU A 203 22.34 -5.64 8.76
CA GLU A 203 22.07 -7.01 9.21
C GLU A 203 22.67 -8.07 8.27
N SER A 204 22.68 -7.82 6.96
CA SER A 204 23.38 -8.69 6.00
C SER A 204 24.90 -8.73 6.21
N CYS A 205 25.51 -7.71 6.83
CA CYS A 205 26.93 -7.75 7.20
C CYS A 205 27.19 -8.72 8.36
N LEU A 206 26.22 -8.92 9.25
CA LEU A 206 26.30 -9.90 10.35
C LEU A 206 25.90 -11.29 9.87
N ASN A 207 24.85 -11.36 9.05
CA ASN A 207 24.22 -12.59 8.57
C ASN A 207 24.07 -12.53 7.04
N PRO A 208 25.08 -12.99 6.26
CA PRO A 208 25.02 -12.95 4.80
C PRO A 208 23.77 -13.62 4.24
N GLY A 209 23.02 -12.91 3.40
CA GLY A 209 21.75 -13.37 2.82
C GLY A 209 20.50 -12.94 3.57
N PHE A 210 20.63 -12.31 4.75
CA PHE A 210 19.49 -11.83 5.55
C PHE A 210 18.55 -10.90 4.77
N SER A 211 19.10 -9.92 4.04
CA SER A 211 18.30 -9.01 3.23
C SER A 211 17.45 -9.73 2.19
N THR A 212 17.99 -10.79 1.56
CA THR A 212 17.26 -11.58 0.56
C THR A 212 16.17 -12.41 1.22
N MET A 213 16.44 -13.00 2.38
CA MET A 213 15.47 -13.74 3.17
C MET A 213 14.28 -12.84 3.56
N ILE A 214 14.55 -11.67 4.15
CA ILE A 214 13.51 -10.71 4.54
C ILE A 214 12.74 -10.20 3.31
N ALA A 215 13.43 -9.88 2.21
CA ALA A 215 12.77 -9.42 0.99
C ALA A 215 11.82 -10.47 0.39
N ASN A 216 12.15 -11.77 0.52
CA ASN A 216 11.25 -12.84 0.09
C ASN A 216 10.04 -12.96 1.03
N ILE A 217 10.23 -12.88 2.35
CA ILE A 217 9.13 -12.99 3.34
C ILE A 217 8.03 -11.93 3.14
N PHE A 218 8.39 -10.73 2.68
CA PHE A 218 7.43 -9.64 2.43
C PHE A 218 6.89 -9.60 1.00
N ALA A 219 7.46 -10.36 0.07
CA ALA A 219 7.01 -10.38 -1.32
C ALA A 219 6.02 -11.53 -1.51
N MET A 220 4.80 -11.22 -1.93
CA MET A 220 3.82 -12.26 -2.28
C MET A 220 4.31 -13.03 -3.51
N ARG A 221 4.60 -14.32 -3.32
CA ARG A 221 5.16 -15.20 -4.36
C ARG A 221 4.50 -16.58 -4.31
N SER A 222 3.68 -16.86 -5.30
CA SER A 222 3.16 -18.21 -5.53
C SER A 222 4.23 -19.09 -6.20
N ASP A 223 4.46 -20.30 -5.70
CA ASP A 223 5.22 -21.33 -6.42
C ASP A 223 4.36 -21.91 -7.55
N THR A 224 4.28 -21.20 -8.68
CA THR A 224 3.30 -21.53 -9.73
C THR A 224 3.71 -22.67 -10.66
N GLU A 225 4.92 -23.22 -10.60
CA GLU A 225 5.30 -24.31 -11.52
C GLU A 225 6.35 -25.26 -10.94
N SER A 226 5.94 -26.38 -10.35
CA SER A 226 6.87 -27.47 -10.05
C SER A 226 7.33 -28.16 -11.35
N SER A 227 8.20 -27.53 -12.14
CA SER A 227 8.76 -28.20 -13.32
C SER A 227 9.81 -29.23 -12.86
N PRO A 228 9.69 -30.51 -13.27
CA PRO A 228 10.62 -31.57 -12.85
C PRO A 228 12.04 -31.39 -13.41
N SER A 229 12.27 -30.36 -14.23
CA SER A 229 13.55 -29.97 -14.81
C SER A 229 14.33 -28.94 -13.97
N ARG A 230 13.81 -28.44 -12.85
CA ARG A 230 14.52 -27.45 -12.01
C ARG A 230 15.69 -28.09 -11.26
N PHE A 231 16.76 -27.33 -11.10
CA PHE A 231 17.87 -27.71 -10.24
C PHE A 231 17.43 -27.79 -8.77
N ILE A 232 17.99 -28.72 -8.00
CA ILE A 232 17.64 -28.96 -6.59
C ILE A 232 17.77 -27.69 -5.74
N TRP A 233 18.86 -26.93 -5.91
CA TRP A 233 19.08 -25.69 -5.15
C TRP A 233 17.97 -24.64 -5.38
N LEU A 234 17.43 -24.59 -6.60
CA LEU A 234 16.39 -23.65 -6.98
C LEU A 234 15.05 -24.07 -6.37
N GLN A 235 14.76 -25.37 -6.32
CA GLN A 235 13.56 -25.89 -5.67
C GLN A 235 13.55 -25.55 -4.17
N GLU A 236 14.67 -25.77 -3.46
CA GLU A 236 14.77 -25.42 -2.05
C GLU A 236 14.69 -23.90 -1.81
N TYR A 237 15.30 -23.10 -2.70
CA TYR A 237 15.20 -21.64 -2.64
C TYR A 237 13.76 -21.17 -2.83
N LEU A 238 13.04 -21.70 -3.82
CA LEU A 238 11.66 -21.31 -4.10
C LEU A 238 10.72 -21.74 -2.98
N ARG A 239 10.93 -22.92 -2.39
CA ARG A 239 10.21 -23.38 -1.20
C ARG A 239 10.38 -22.42 -0.01
N GLY A 240 11.58 -21.89 0.20
CA GLY A 240 11.80 -20.87 1.23
C GLY A 240 11.23 -19.50 0.84
N ALA A 241 11.24 -19.17 -0.46
CA ALA A 241 10.75 -17.90 -0.98
C ALA A 241 9.22 -17.81 -1.06
N SER A 242 8.50 -18.92 -0.92
CA SER A 242 7.03 -18.96 -0.82
C SER A 242 6.53 -18.85 0.62
N LEU A 243 7.42 -18.79 1.62
CA LEU A 243 7.02 -18.55 3.00
C LEU A 243 6.74 -17.06 3.20
N GLU A 244 5.62 -16.76 3.86
CA GLU A 244 5.16 -15.41 4.14
C GLU A 244 4.97 -15.19 5.65
N MET A 245 4.97 -13.92 6.06
CA MET A 245 4.72 -13.54 7.45
C MET A 245 3.22 -13.37 7.71
N TYR A 246 2.71 -14.11 8.69
CA TYR A 246 1.31 -14.01 9.15
C TYR A 246 1.22 -13.61 10.62
N THR A 247 0.11 -12.99 10.99
CA THR A 247 -0.18 -12.58 12.37
C THR A 247 -1.52 -13.16 12.76
N GLU A 248 -1.53 -14.07 13.75
CA GLU A 248 -2.75 -14.75 14.19
C GLU A 248 -2.90 -14.74 15.71
N THR A 249 -4.14 -14.87 16.18
CA THR A 249 -4.42 -14.91 17.62
C THR A 249 -4.25 -16.32 18.16
N LEU A 250 -3.35 -16.50 19.14
CA LEU A 250 -3.11 -17.81 19.73
C LEU A 250 -4.36 -18.35 20.44
N SER A 251 -4.64 -19.64 20.22
CA SER A 251 -5.78 -20.33 20.80
C SER A 251 -5.64 -20.49 22.33
N ASN A 252 -6.75 -20.82 23.00
CA ASN A 252 -6.73 -21.03 24.46
C ASN A 252 -5.82 -22.20 24.88
N TYR A 253 -5.52 -23.15 23.99
CA TYR A 253 -4.60 -24.26 24.27
C TYR A 253 -3.19 -23.74 24.61
N PHE A 254 -2.70 -22.75 23.86
CA PHE A 254 -1.40 -22.12 24.13
C PHE A 254 -1.39 -21.35 25.46
N VAL A 255 -2.55 -20.85 25.91
CA VAL A 255 -2.65 -20.13 27.19
C VAL A 255 -2.63 -21.10 28.38
N HIS A 256 -3.29 -22.26 28.24
CA HIS A 256 -3.48 -23.19 29.34
C HIS A 256 -2.34 -24.20 29.48
N ASP A 257 -1.91 -24.79 28.35
CA ASP A 257 -1.01 -25.94 28.33
C ASP A 257 0.42 -25.54 27.94
N LEU A 258 0.58 -24.61 26.98
CA LEU A 258 1.89 -24.18 26.45
C LEU A 258 2.22 -22.75 26.90
N LYS A 259 2.36 -22.55 28.22
CA LYS A 259 2.43 -21.21 28.86
C LYS A 259 3.65 -20.37 28.47
N ASN A 260 4.69 -20.99 27.90
CA ASN A 260 5.92 -20.31 27.50
C ASN A 260 6.13 -20.36 25.98
N PHE A 261 6.84 -19.35 25.47
CA PHE A 261 7.09 -19.18 24.04
C PHE A 261 7.82 -20.37 23.42
N SER A 262 8.77 -21.00 24.12
CA SER A 262 9.55 -22.10 23.54
C SER A 262 8.77 -23.39 23.37
N GLU A 263 7.86 -23.71 24.30
CA GLU A 263 6.92 -24.82 24.17
C GLU A 263 5.93 -24.57 23.03
N ALA A 264 5.40 -23.34 22.94
CA ALA A 264 4.53 -22.94 21.84
C ALA A 264 5.24 -23.03 20.49
N ALA A 265 6.45 -22.47 20.37
CA ALA A 265 7.23 -22.50 19.14
C ALA A 265 7.62 -23.92 18.72
N ARG A 266 7.94 -24.79 19.69
CA ARG A 266 8.18 -26.22 19.42
C ARG A 266 6.92 -26.92 18.91
N PHE A 267 5.77 -26.68 19.55
CA PHE A 267 4.51 -27.28 19.13
C PHE A 267 4.12 -26.82 17.71
N CYS A 268 4.23 -25.52 17.44
CA CYS A 268 4.01 -24.95 16.11
C CYS A 268 4.91 -25.60 15.05
N LEU A 269 6.20 -25.79 15.35
CA LEU A 269 7.12 -26.36 14.37
C LEU A 269 6.93 -27.88 14.16
N VAL A 270 6.70 -28.63 15.24
CA VAL A 270 6.68 -30.11 15.18
C VAL A 270 5.30 -30.65 14.81
N GLU A 271 4.23 -30.06 15.34
CA GLU A 271 2.87 -30.58 15.18
C GLU A 271 2.10 -29.86 14.07
N LEU A 272 2.44 -28.60 13.78
CA LEU A 272 1.71 -27.75 12.82
C LEU A 272 2.53 -27.37 11.58
N ASP A 273 3.83 -27.67 11.54
CA ASP A 273 4.77 -27.30 10.47
C ASP A 273 4.81 -25.78 10.14
N ILE A 274 4.57 -24.93 11.17
CA ILE A 274 4.64 -23.46 11.06
C ILE A 274 5.68 -22.89 12.03
N LEU A 275 6.35 -21.81 11.62
CA LEU A 275 7.40 -21.20 12.43
C LEU A 275 6.88 -20.00 13.22
N LEU A 276 6.57 -20.18 14.51
CA LEU A 276 6.34 -19.07 15.44
C LEU A 276 7.67 -18.41 15.82
N PHE A 277 7.87 -17.15 15.45
CA PHE A 277 9.14 -16.43 15.71
C PHE A 277 8.99 -15.23 16.66
N ALA A 278 7.77 -14.70 16.85
CA ALA A 278 7.53 -13.62 17.80
C ALA A 278 6.11 -13.67 18.39
N ILE A 279 5.92 -13.00 19.53
CA ILE A 279 4.60 -12.80 20.15
C ILE A 279 4.41 -11.35 20.56
N GLU A 280 3.16 -10.90 20.59
CA GLU A 280 2.78 -9.61 21.16
C GLU A 280 2.63 -9.73 22.68
N VAL A 281 3.32 -8.84 23.39
CA VAL A 281 3.31 -8.77 24.86
C VAL A 281 2.67 -7.46 25.27
N CYS A 282 1.68 -7.52 26.14
CA CYS A 282 1.11 -6.33 26.77
C CYS A 282 1.94 -5.95 27.99
N GLU A 283 2.53 -4.76 27.97
CA GLU A 283 3.25 -4.19 29.11
C GLU A 283 2.28 -3.61 30.15
N GLU A 284 2.77 -3.36 31.36
CA GLU A 284 1.95 -2.86 32.49
C GLU A 284 1.31 -1.49 32.21
N ASN A 285 1.92 -0.69 31.33
CA ASN A 285 1.41 0.59 30.85
C ASN A 285 0.30 0.45 29.78
N GLY A 286 -0.09 -0.77 29.41
CA GLY A 286 -1.08 -1.07 28.37
C GLY A 286 -0.53 -0.97 26.93
N GLN A 287 0.74 -0.62 26.76
CA GLN A 287 1.40 -0.66 25.45
C GLN A 287 1.64 -2.11 25.03
N ARG A 288 1.53 -2.35 23.74
CA ARG A 288 1.80 -3.66 23.16
C ARG A 288 3.14 -3.63 22.46
N ARG A 289 4.02 -4.56 22.81
CA ARG A 289 5.36 -4.69 22.24
C ARG A 289 5.51 -6.03 21.56
N LEU A 290 6.17 -6.02 20.40
CA LEU A 290 6.62 -7.23 19.73
C LEU A 290 7.84 -7.78 20.47
N ALA A 291 7.76 -9.03 20.94
CA ALA A 291 8.89 -9.76 21.49
C ALA A 291 9.32 -10.85 20.49
N ILE A 292 10.48 -10.65 19.86
CA ILE A 292 11.08 -11.61 18.93
C ILE A 292 11.87 -12.63 19.74
N ASN A 293 11.55 -13.92 19.56
CA ASN A 293 12.16 -15.05 20.28
C ASN A 293 12.46 -14.77 21.77
N PRO A 294 11.43 -14.45 22.59
CA PRO A 294 11.62 -14.10 23.98
C PRO A 294 12.26 -15.25 24.80
N ASP A 295 13.03 -14.87 25.83
CA ASP A 295 13.76 -15.82 26.68
C ASP A 295 12.84 -16.87 27.33
N ARG A 296 13.27 -18.14 27.21
CA ARG A 296 12.70 -19.36 27.82
C ARG A 296 12.33 -19.21 29.29
N THR A 297 13.12 -18.46 30.04
CA THR A 297 13.05 -18.45 31.51
C THR A 297 12.25 -17.28 32.09
N SER A 298 11.91 -16.30 31.26
CA SER A 298 11.28 -15.07 31.72
C SER A 298 9.78 -15.25 31.92
N LYS A 299 9.30 -15.08 33.16
CA LYS A 299 7.87 -15.07 33.49
C LYS A 299 7.11 -13.91 32.83
N TYR A 300 7.82 -12.90 32.32
CA TYR A 300 7.24 -11.74 31.64
C TYR A 300 6.70 -12.06 30.24
N TYR A 301 7.16 -13.15 29.61
CA TYR A 301 6.77 -13.52 28.24
C TYR A 301 5.80 -14.70 28.20
N ARG A 302 4.81 -14.68 29.09
CA ARG A 302 3.76 -15.69 29.11
C ARG A 302 2.71 -15.40 28.05
N ILE A 303 2.25 -16.46 27.39
CA ILE A 303 1.16 -16.38 26.44
C ILE A 303 -0.13 -16.13 27.22
N ALA A 304 -0.71 -14.96 27.03
CA ALA A 304 -1.95 -14.54 27.65
C ALA A 304 -3.12 -14.75 26.70
N LYS A 305 -4.34 -14.63 27.22
CA LYS A 305 -5.54 -14.72 26.38
C LYS A 305 -5.51 -13.61 25.34
N ARG A 306 -5.75 -13.97 24.07
CA ARG A 306 -5.69 -13.08 22.90
C ARG A 306 -4.29 -12.53 22.58
N THR A 307 -3.23 -13.20 23.02
CA THR A 307 -1.88 -12.91 22.52
C THR A 307 -1.82 -13.16 21.02
N ARG A 308 -1.28 -12.20 20.26
CA ARG A 308 -0.98 -12.37 18.84
C ARG A 308 0.38 -13.04 18.66
N GLY A 309 0.43 -14.10 17.86
CA GLY A 309 1.65 -14.74 17.40
C GLY A 309 1.99 -14.28 15.99
N PHE A 310 3.30 -14.28 15.68
CA PHE A 310 3.83 -13.96 14.37
C PHE A 310 4.52 -15.19 13.80
N PHE A 311 4.06 -15.62 12.62
CA PHE A 311 4.38 -16.91 12.03
C PHE A 311 5.01 -16.75 10.65
N LEU A 312 5.88 -17.68 10.27
CA LEU A 312 6.15 -17.98 8.86
C LEU A 312 5.41 -19.27 8.48
N ALA A 313 4.61 -19.21 7.42
CA ALA A 313 3.86 -20.34 6.87
C ALA A 313 3.78 -20.22 5.34
N GLY A 314 3.38 -21.30 4.66
CA GLY A 314 3.21 -21.29 3.20
C GLY A 314 1.90 -20.64 2.75
N SER A 315 0.91 -20.53 3.64
CA SER A 315 -0.33 -19.82 3.40
C SER A 315 -0.95 -19.27 4.68
N SER A 316 -1.88 -18.32 4.55
CA SER A 316 -2.64 -17.83 5.71
C SER A 316 -3.64 -18.85 6.26
N GLU A 317 -4.04 -19.86 5.48
CA GLU A 317 -4.89 -20.96 6.00
C GLU A 317 -4.10 -21.88 6.94
N GLU A 318 -2.82 -22.14 6.64
CA GLU A 318 -1.92 -22.89 7.52
C GLU A 318 -1.62 -22.13 8.83
N ALA A 319 -1.61 -20.80 8.79
CA ALA A 319 -1.33 -19.97 9.96
C ALA A 319 -2.52 -19.83 10.93
N SER A 320 -3.76 -20.03 10.46
CA SER A 320 -5.01 -19.81 11.22
C SER A 320 -5.38 -20.98 12.13
#